data_AF-W2SB47-F1
#
_entry.id   AF-W2SB47-F1
#
_cell.length_a   1.000
_cell.length_b   1.000
_cell.length_c   1.000
_cell.angle_alpha   90.00
_cell.angle_beta   90.00
_cell.angle_gamma   90.00
#
_symmetry.space_group_name_H-M   'P 1'
#
loop_
_entity.id
_entity.type
_entity.pdbx_description
1 polymer ?
#
loop_
_entity_poly.entity_id
_entity_poly.type
_entity_poly.pdbx_seq_one_letter_code
_entity_poly.pdbx_strand_id
1 'polypeptide(L)'
;MFSRRVVSAAARSARSTLGPQSQIPRAQFSIARQLRAQAEPEDPEENGGYINPPAIKRQYRDPYGDWHDKQERRNWGEPVHEDNDVLAVFSLYNYDHMTPGRAGVMWLGFISCIGLLSYAVYSTYPDRPAFPKEYEGGLDKELGGMGAVRVS
;
A
#
# COMPACT_ATOMS: atom_id res chain seq x y z
N MET A 1 30.53 4.10 36.35
CA MET A 1 29.74 4.68 37.45
C MET A 1 28.46 5.24 36.86
N PHE A 2 27.34 4.52 36.99
CA PHE A 2 26.06 4.90 36.39
C PHE A 2 25.32 5.89 37.30
N SER A 3 25.12 7.11 36.81
CA SER A 3 24.41 8.17 37.52
C SER A 3 22.90 7.99 37.36
N ARG A 4 22.24 7.69 38.48
CA ARG A 4 20.78 7.77 38.63
C ARG A 4 20.40 9.23 38.84
N ARG A 5 19.67 9.82 37.88
CA ARG A 5 18.85 11.02 38.14
C ARG A 5 17.39 10.73 37.82
N VAL A 6 16.58 11.01 38.82
CA VAL A 6 15.16 10.73 38.97
C VAL A 6 14.39 12.02 38.69
N VAL A 7 13.34 11.88 37.87
CA VAL A 7 12.05 12.62 37.83
C VAL A 7 12.04 14.14 37.60
N SER A 8 11.29 14.54 36.57
CA SER A 8 10.29 15.61 36.65
C SER A 8 9.31 15.46 35.47
N ALA A 9 8.12 14.91 35.75
CA ALA A 9 7.01 14.88 34.81
C ALA A 9 6.29 16.23 34.85
N ALA A 10 6.49 17.06 33.84
CA ALA A 10 5.73 18.29 33.65
C ALA A 10 4.59 18.01 32.65
N ALA A 11 3.37 17.85 33.17
CA ALA A 11 2.15 17.81 32.39
C ALA A 11 1.90 19.17 31.75
N ARG A 12 2.29 19.34 30.48
CA ARG A 12 1.88 20.50 29.67
C ARG A 12 0.62 20.12 28.91
N SER A 13 -0.48 20.70 29.36
CA SER A 13 -1.78 20.70 28.70
C SER A 13 -1.63 21.30 27.30
N ALA A 14 -1.60 20.44 26.28
CA ALA A 14 -1.81 20.84 24.91
C ALA A 14 -3.32 20.87 24.66
N ARG A 15 -3.92 22.06 24.68
CA ARG A 15 -5.23 22.24 24.03
C ARG A 15 -4.99 22.13 22.54
N SER A 16 -5.27 20.96 21.97
CA SER A 16 -5.34 20.83 20.52
C SER A 16 -6.54 21.64 20.04
N THR A 17 -6.31 22.66 19.22
CA THR A 17 -7.36 23.20 18.37
C THR A 17 -7.61 22.16 17.27
N LEU A 18 -8.43 21.16 17.59
CA LEU A 18 -9.07 20.31 16.60
C LEU A 18 -10.01 21.20 15.79
N GLY A 19 -9.52 21.76 14.68
CA GLY A 19 -10.41 22.19 13.61
C GLY A 19 -11.25 20.97 13.18
N PRO A 20 -12.52 21.15 12.78
CA PRO A 20 -13.32 20.05 12.28
C PRO A 20 -12.67 19.53 11.00
N GLN A 21 -11.87 18.47 11.16
CA GLN A 21 -11.36 17.71 10.05
C GLN A 21 -12.59 17.09 9.41
N SER A 22 -12.99 17.58 8.24
CA SER A 22 -14.03 16.96 7.43
C SER A 22 -13.60 15.51 7.23
N GLN A 23 -14.27 14.61 7.94
CA GLN A 23 -14.16 13.19 7.70
C GLN A 23 -14.81 12.96 6.34
N ILE A 24 -14.03 13.13 5.27
CA ILE A 24 -14.38 12.53 3.99
C ILE A 24 -14.46 11.04 4.31
N PRO A 25 -15.63 10.39 4.23
CA PRO A 25 -15.69 8.96 4.42
C PRO A 25 -14.81 8.36 3.33
N ARG A 26 -13.63 7.88 3.72
CA ARG A 26 -12.76 7.15 2.82
C ARG A 26 -13.60 5.98 2.34
N ALA A 27 -13.95 5.99 1.06
CA ALA A 27 -14.74 4.93 0.46
C ALA A 27 -14.03 3.60 0.75
N GLN A 28 -14.70 2.68 1.45
CA GLN A 28 -14.14 1.40 1.90
C GLN A 28 -14.00 0.38 0.76
N PHE A 29 -14.20 0.80 -0.49
CA PHE A 29 -14.11 -0.07 -1.65
C PHE A 29 -12.63 -0.33 -1.95
N SER A 30 -12.08 -1.39 -1.34
CA SER A 30 -10.98 -2.24 -1.86
C SER A 30 -10.14 -2.92 -0.77
N ILE A 31 -10.72 -3.23 0.40
CA ILE A 31 -10.23 -4.35 1.22
C ILE A 31 -11.39 -5.28 1.54
N ALA A 32 -12.24 -5.56 0.54
CA ALA A 32 -12.92 -6.84 0.57
C ALA A 32 -11.81 -7.88 0.39
N ARG A 33 -11.48 -8.60 1.47
CA ARG A 33 -10.88 -9.93 1.33
C ARG A 33 -11.70 -10.61 0.25
N GLN A 34 -11.08 -10.90 -0.88
CA GLN A 34 -11.66 -11.77 -1.90
C GLN A 34 -11.84 -13.10 -1.17
N LEU A 35 -12.98 -13.24 -0.49
CA LEU A 35 -13.52 -14.53 -0.11
C LEU A 35 -13.42 -15.28 -1.43
N ARG A 36 -12.66 -16.39 -1.43
CA ARG A 36 -12.68 -17.31 -2.55
C ARG A 36 -14.12 -17.35 -3.01
N ALA A 37 -14.38 -17.00 -4.26
CA ALA A 37 -15.58 -17.42 -4.93
C ALA A 37 -15.55 -18.95 -4.82
N GLN A 38 -16.03 -19.47 -3.69
CA GLN A 38 -16.66 -20.77 -3.63
C GLN A 38 -17.64 -20.68 -4.78
N ALA A 39 -17.65 -21.67 -5.68
CA ALA A 39 -18.67 -21.74 -6.70
C ALA A 39 -20.01 -21.66 -5.96
N GLU A 40 -20.60 -20.47 -5.94
CA GLU A 40 -21.92 -20.28 -5.37
C GLU A 40 -22.83 -21.12 -6.27
N PRO A 41 -23.68 -21.98 -5.69
CA PRO A 41 -24.66 -22.67 -6.52
C PRO A 41 -25.44 -21.60 -7.26
N GLU A 42 -25.37 -21.62 -8.60
CA GLU A 42 -26.01 -20.65 -9.48
C GLU A 42 -27.50 -20.59 -9.11
N ASP A 43 -27.91 -19.52 -8.42
CA ASP A 43 -29.31 -19.29 -8.05
C ASP A 43 -30.04 -18.85 -9.33
N PRO A 44 -30.94 -19.69 -9.89
CA PRO A 44 -31.55 -19.40 -11.18
C PRO A 44 -32.38 -18.11 -11.20
N GLU A 45 -32.79 -17.58 -10.04
CA GLU A 45 -33.64 -16.39 -9.95
C GLU A 45 -32.83 -15.08 -9.78
N GLU A 46 -31.53 -15.14 -9.52
CA GLU A 46 -30.74 -13.95 -9.17
C GLU A 46 -30.35 -13.08 -10.39
N ASN A 47 -30.08 -13.70 -11.55
CA ASN A 47 -29.55 -13.01 -12.73
C ASN A 47 -30.56 -12.86 -13.89
N GLY A 48 -31.87 -12.97 -13.61
CA GLY A 48 -32.92 -12.76 -14.62
C GLY A 48 -32.86 -13.69 -15.84
N GLY A 49 -32.28 -14.89 -15.69
CA GLY A 49 -32.09 -15.85 -16.78
C GLY A 49 -30.89 -15.56 -17.69
N TYR A 50 -29.98 -14.67 -17.29
CA TYR A 50 -28.71 -14.47 -17.99
C TYR A 50 -27.81 -15.71 -17.87
N ILE A 51 -27.25 -16.16 -18.99
CA ILE A 51 -26.35 -17.32 -19.02
C ILE A 51 -25.01 -16.88 -18.43
N ASN A 52 -24.64 -17.41 -17.25
CA ASN A 52 -23.38 -17.08 -16.62
C ASN A 52 -22.32 -18.17 -16.88
N PRO A 53 -21.43 -18.02 -17.89
CA PRO A 53 -20.36 -18.98 -18.14
C PRO A 53 -19.38 -19.03 -16.95
N PRO A 54 -18.48 -20.03 -16.85
CA PRO A 54 -17.52 -20.10 -15.76
C PRO A 54 -16.59 -18.88 -15.64
N ALA A 55 -16.31 -18.47 -14.40
CA ALA A 55 -15.44 -17.34 -14.05
C ALA A 55 -13.96 -17.58 -14.41
N ILE A 56 -13.61 -17.48 -15.69
CA ILE A 56 -12.26 -17.68 -16.19
C ILE A 56 -11.71 -16.36 -16.72
N LYS A 57 -10.59 -15.90 -16.13
CA LYS A 57 -9.91 -14.70 -16.59
C LYS A 57 -9.39 -14.88 -18.02
N ARG A 58 -9.65 -13.89 -18.88
CA ARG A 58 -9.24 -13.88 -20.30
C ARG A 58 -7.73 -14.03 -20.50
N GLN A 59 -6.95 -13.61 -19.52
CA GLN A 59 -5.50 -13.78 -19.48
C GLN A 59 -5.05 -15.26 -19.64
N TYR A 60 -5.84 -16.21 -19.15
CA TYR A 60 -5.53 -17.64 -19.23
C TYR A 60 -5.97 -18.30 -20.55
N ARG A 61 -6.70 -17.58 -21.40
CA ARG A 61 -7.02 -18.07 -22.73
C ARG A 61 -5.79 -18.09 -23.61
N ASP A 62 -5.78 -19.01 -24.57
CA ASP A 62 -4.67 -19.15 -25.52
C ASP A 62 -4.36 -17.82 -26.21
N PRO A 63 -3.17 -17.23 -25.99
CA PRO A 63 -2.79 -15.97 -26.63
C PRO A 63 -2.60 -16.10 -28.15
N TYR A 64 -2.40 -17.31 -28.67
CA TYR A 64 -2.19 -17.57 -30.09
C TYR A 64 -3.45 -18.07 -30.81
N GLY A 65 -4.58 -18.14 -30.10
CA GLY A 65 -5.86 -18.56 -30.64
C GLY A 65 -6.38 -17.61 -31.73
N ASP A 66 -7.12 -18.17 -32.70
CA ASP A 66 -7.75 -17.37 -33.76
C ASP A 66 -9.03 -16.67 -33.28
N TRP A 67 -8.89 -15.72 -32.36
CA TRP A 67 -9.99 -14.93 -31.81
C TRP A 67 -10.48 -13.87 -32.81
N HIS A 68 -11.79 -13.61 -32.82
CA HIS A 68 -12.37 -12.46 -33.54
C HIS A 68 -11.91 -11.13 -32.93
N ASP A 69 -11.99 -11.01 -31.61
CA ASP A 69 -11.38 -9.93 -30.84
C ASP A 69 -10.03 -10.43 -30.30
N LYS A 70 -8.95 -10.02 -30.97
CA LYS A 70 -7.57 -10.37 -30.58
C LYS A 70 -7.14 -9.77 -29.25
N GLN A 71 -7.70 -8.61 -28.88
CA GLN A 71 -7.29 -7.87 -27.69
C GLN A 71 -7.87 -8.54 -26.44
N GLU A 72 -9.16 -8.87 -26.48
CA GLU A 72 -9.90 -9.47 -25.36
C GLU A 72 -9.87 -11.01 -25.37
N ARG A 73 -9.34 -11.62 -26.43
CA ARG A 73 -9.34 -13.07 -26.68
C ARG A 73 -10.76 -13.65 -26.64
N ARG A 74 -11.66 -13.03 -27.41
CA ARG A 74 -13.10 -13.32 -27.41
C ARG A 74 -13.63 -13.54 -28.83
N ASN A 75 -14.57 -14.48 -28.96
CA ASN A 75 -15.27 -14.72 -30.23
C ASN A 75 -16.63 -14.02 -30.28
N TRP A 76 -17.11 -13.75 -31.50
CA TRP A 76 -18.46 -13.23 -31.69
C TRP A 76 -19.51 -14.24 -31.24
N GLY A 77 -20.57 -13.79 -30.56
CA GLY A 77 -21.67 -14.65 -30.08
C GLY A 77 -21.34 -15.54 -28.87
N GLU A 78 -20.11 -15.45 -28.35
CA GLU A 78 -19.72 -16.14 -27.11
C GLU A 78 -20.45 -15.53 -25.89
N PRO A 79 -21.05 -16.34 -25.00
CA PRO A 79 -21.59 -15.87 -23.72
C PRO A 79 -20.51 -15.17 -22.88
N VAL A 80 -20.87 -14.02 -22.31
CA VAL A 80 -19.96 -13.19 -21.50
C VAL A 80 -20.31 -13.37 -20.04
N HIS A 81 -19.32 -13.66 -19.19
CA HIS A 81 -19.50 -13.70 -17.74
C HIS A 81 -20.04 -12.36 -17.23
N GLU A 82 -20.87 -12.34 -16.20
CA GLU A 82 -21.38 -11.10 -15.62
C GLU A 82 -20.24 -10.15 -15.17
N ASP A 83 -19.28 -10.66 -14.39
CA ASP A 83 -18.06 -9.97 -13.97
C ASP A 83 -16.95 -9.90 -15.05
N ASN A 84 -17.32 -9.77 -16.33
CA ASN A 84 -16.33 -9.72 -17.39
C ASN A 84 -15.42 -8.48 -17.29
N ASP A 85 -15.83 -7.41 -16.61
CA ASP A 85 -14.97 -6.25 -16.32
C ASP A 85 -13.75 -6.61 -15.45
N VAL A 86 -13.92 -7.50 -14.47
CA VAL A 86 -12.85 -8.04 -13.62
C VAL A 86 -12.13 -9.20 -14.30
N LEU A 87 -12.83 -10.00 -15.11
CA LEU A 87 -12.22 -11.14 -15.82
C LEU A 87 -11.54 -10.74 -17.13
N ALA A 88 -11.69 -9.49 -17.58
CA ALA A 88 -11.13 -8.97 -18.82
C ALA A 88 -9.60 -9.04 -18.90
N VAL A 89 -9.06 -8.88 -20.11
CA VAL A 89 -7.58 -8.78 -20.30
C VAL A 89 -7.02 -7.52 -19.65
N PHE A 90 -7.79 -6.43 -19.63
CA PHE A 90 -7.37 -5.14 -19.07
C PHE A 90 -7.44 -5.03 -17.55
N SER A 91 -7.98 -6.04 -16.87
CA SER A 91 -7.99 -6.07 -15.42
C SER A 91 -6.64 -6.55 -14.86
N LEU A 92 -6.44 -6.29 -13.56
CA LEU A 92 -5.24 -6.66 -12.78
C LEU A 92 -4.69 -8.04 -13.13
N TYR A 93 -3.47 -8.09 -13.69
CA TYR A 93 -2.81 -9.33 -14.10
C TYR A 93 -2.75 -10.35 -12.95
N ASN A 94 -3.16 -11.58 -13.20
CA ASN A 94 -3.12 -12.65 -12.23
C ASN A 94 -1.79 -13.42 -12.37
N TYR A 95 -0.98 -13.40 -11.32
CA TYR A 95 0.31 -14.09 -11.30
C TYR A 95 0.17 -15.43 -10.58
N ASP A 96 0.48 -16.52 -11.29
CA ASP A 96 0.29 -17.91 -10.83
C ASP A 96 1.60 -18.67 -10.52
N HIS A 97 2.75 -18.06 -10.80
CA HIS A 97 4.08 -18.65 -10.56
C HIS A 97 4.36 -19.00 -9.08
N MET A 98 3.67 -18.37 -8.12
CA MET A 98 3.77 -18.72 -6.70
C MET A 98 2.49 -18.36 -5.93
N THR A 99 2.28 -18.99 -4.77
CA THR A 99 1.13 -18.67 -3.92
C THR A 99 1.29 -17.29 -3.27
N PRO A 100 0.19 -16.54 -3.04
CA PRO A 100 0.23 -15.23 -2.40
C PRO A 100 0.91 -15.25 -1.01
N GLY A 101 0.71 -16.33 -0.25
CA GLY A 101 1.36 -16.51 1.05
C GLY A 101 2.88 -16.59 0.94
N ARG A 102 3.40 -17.35 -0.03
CA ARG A 102 4.84 -17.45 -0.28
C ARG A 102 5.42 -16.13 -0.77
N ALA A 103 4.72 -15.44 -1.68
CA ALA A 103 5.09 -14.12 -2.16
C ALA A 103 5.20 -13.12 -1.00
N GLY A 104 4.21 -13.12 -0.09
CA GLY A 104 4.19 -12.26 1.09
C GLY A 104 5.38 -12.50 2.02
N VAL A 105 5.73 -13.76 2.29
CA VAL A 105 6.91 -14.10 3.11
C VAL A 105 8.20 -13.60 2.46
N MET A 106 8.36 -13.75 1.14
CA MET A 106 9.56 -13.26 0.44
C MET A 106 9.68 -11.74 0.48
N TRP A 107 8.58 -11.02 0.24
CA TRP A 107 8.56 -9.55 0.33
C TRP A 107 8.85 -9.04 1.74
N LEU A 108 8.22 -9.63 2.75
CA LEU A 108 8.47 -9.27 4.16
C LEU A 108 9.92 -9.56 4.54
N GLY A 109 10.46 -10.71 4.14
CA GLY A 109 11.86 -11.05 4.36
C GLY A 109 12.81 -10.04 3.72
N PHE A 110 12.58 -9.69 2.45
CA PHE A 110 13.40 -8.70 1.74
C PHE A 110 13.39 -7.33 2.42
N ILE A 111 12.19 -6.79 2.71
CA ILE A 111 12.03 -5.48 3.36
C ILE A 111 12.64 -5.50 4.77
N SER A 112 12.43 -6.57 5.53
CA SER A 112 13.00 -6.72 6.87
C SER A 112 14.52 -6.78 6.85
N CYS A 113 15.11 -7.46 5.87
CA CYS A 113 16.56 -7.61 5.75
C CYS A 113 17.23 -6.25 5.49
N ILE A 114 16.68 -5.50 4.52
CA ILE A 114 17.16 -4.15 4.22
C ILE A 114 16.95 -3.23 5.43
N GLY A 115 15.75 -3.21 6.01
CA GLY A 115 15.44 -2.36 7.15
C GLY A 115 16.32 -2.64 8.36
N LEU A 116 16.55 -3.91 8.68
CA LEU A 116 17.39 -4.33 9.81
C LEU A 116 18.86 -4.00 9.55
N LEU A 117 19.36 -4.21 8.33
CA LEU A 117 20.72 -3.81 7.97
C LEU A 117 20.91 -2.29 8.05
N SER A 118 19.99 -1.51 7.48
CA SER A 118 20.04 -0.05 7.55
C SER A 118 19.99 0.45 8.98
N TYR A 119 19.13 -0.13 9.82
CA TYR A 119 19.06 0.19 11.24
C TYR A 119 20.34 -0.18 11.99
N ALA A 120 20.88 -1.37 11.73
CA ALA A 120 22.14 -1.81 12.34
C ALA A 120 23.28 -0.86 11.99
N VAL A 121 23.43 -0.49 10.71
CA VAL A 121 24.41 0.51 10.28
C VAL A 121 24.16 1.83 10.99
N TYR A 122 22.94 2.39 10.94
CA TYR A 122 22.62 3.65 11.61
C TYR A 122 22.96 3.65 13.11
N SER A 123 22.70 2.55 13.81
CA SER A 123 22.92 2.44 15.25
C SER A 123 24.39 2.23 15.65
N THR A 124 25.23 1.74 14.74
CA THR A 124 26.62 1.36 15.04
C THR A 124 27.65 2.23 14.34
N TYR A 125 27.24 3.00 13.33
CA TYR A 125 28.15 3.85 12.59
C TYR A 125 28.63 5.01 13.47
N PRO A 126 29.95 5.27 13.55
CA PRO A 126 30.48 6.34 14.36
C PRO A 126 30.10 7.71 13.79
N ASP A 127 29.96 8.69 14.68
CA ASP A 127 29.78 10.07 14.28
C ASP A 127 30.95 10.56 13.42
N ARG A 128 30.66 11.51 12.53
CA ARG A 128 31.68 12.14 11.69
C ARG A 128 32.77 12.74 12.58
N PRO A 129 34.07 12.51 12.30
CA PRO A 129 35.18 13.09 13.06
C PRO A 129 35.43 14.55 12.65
N ALA A 130 34.37 15.36 12.64
CA ALA A 130 34.44 16.79 12.36
C ALA A 130 33.37 17.49 13.18
N PHE A 131 33.71 18.64 13.75
CA PHE A 131 32.73 19.48 14.41
C PHE A 131 31.71 19.99 13.39
N PRO A 132 30.43 20.16 13.79
CA PRO A 132 29.45 20.86 12.97
C PRO A 132 29.99 22.24 12.58
N LYS A 133 29.71 22.67 11.36
CA LYS A 133 30.10 24.00 10.91
C LYS A 133 29.37 25.05 11.74
N GLU A 134 30.12 25.81 12.51
CA GLU A 134 29.61 26.96 13.24
C GLU A 134 29.63 28.20 12.34
N TYR A 135 28.65 29.06 12.56
CA TYR A 135 28.55 30.36 11.91
C TYR A 135 28.63 31.44 12.99
N GLU A 136 29.21 32.59 12.67
CA GLU A 136 29.30 33.71 13.60
C GLU A 136 27.89 34.09 14.08
N GLY A 137 27.66 34.01 15.40
CA GLY A 137 26.34 34.25 15.98
C GLY A 137 25.24 33.30 15.52
N GLY A 138 25.55 32.12 14.97
CA GLY A 138 24.55 31.13 14.51
C GLY A 138 23.71 31.57 13.31
N LEU A 139 24.14 32.61 12.59
CA LEU A 139 23.30 33.37 11.65
C LEU A 139 22.02 33.94 12.28
N ASP A 140 22.04 34.26 13.58
CA ASP A 140 20.83 34.67 14.30
C ASP A 140 20.19 35.91 13.68
N LYS A 141 20.98 36.87 13.18
CA LYS A 141 20.48 38.09 12.53
C LYS A 141 19.90 37.79 11.14
N GLU A 142 20.57 36.94 10.37
CA GLU A 142 20.21 36.56 9.01
C GLU A 142 18.99 35.63 8.98
N LEU A 143 18.79 34.82 10.02
CA LEU A 143 17.64 33.92 10.22
C LEU A 143 16.44 34.61 10.89
N GLY A 144 16.47 35.94 11.02
CA GLY A 144 15.30 36.74 11.44
C GLY A 144 15.38 37.34 12.85
N GLY A 145 16.47 37.15 13.57
CA GLY A 145 16.77 37.87 14.81
C GLY A 145 15.85 37.53 16.00
N MET A 146 15.90 38.39 17.01
CA MET A 146 15.16 38.21 18.26
C MET A 146 13.65 38.37 18.01
N GLY A 147 12.91 37.26 18.02
CA GLY A 147 11.46 37.22 17.76
C GLY A 147 11.08 36.41 16.52
N ALA A 148 12.04 35.98 15.70
CA ALA A 148 11.76 35.01 14.64
C ALA A 148 11.38 33.65 15.24
N VAL A 149 10.35 33.01 14.67
CA VAL A 149 9.96 31.64 15.03
C VAL A 149 11.09 30.71 14.62
N ARG A 150 11.90 30.30 15.58
CA ARG A 150 12.83 29.19 15.37
C ARG A 150 12.00 27.94 15.19
N VAL A 151 12.18 27.25 14.07
CA VAL A 151 11.67 25.89 13.91
C VAL A 151 12.50 25.02 14.85
N SER A 152 11.89 24.66 15.98
CA SER A 152 12.46 23.74 16.96
C SER A 152 12.64 22.35 16.38
#